data_AF-A0A3D4HMB6-F1
#
_entry.id   AF-A0A3D4HMB6-F1
#
_cell.length_a   1.000
_cell.length_b   1.000
_cell.length_c   1.000
_cell.angle_alpha   90.00
_cell.angle_beta   90.00
_cell.angle_gamma   90.00
#
_symmetry.space_group_name_H-M   'P 1'
#
loop_
_entity.id
_entity.type
_entity.pdbx_description
1 polymer ?
#
loop_
_entity_poly.entity_id
_entity_poly.type
_entity_poly.pdbx_seq_one_letter_code
_entity_poly.pdbx_strand_id
1 'polypeptide(L)' 'MSRSKRISLAYPLIRKSGFDALVVAPSPDLEYLTGLAPHPGERFNGLFL' A
#
# COMPACT_ATOMS: atom_id res chain seq x y z
N MET A 1 1.79 -15.00 5.32
CA MET A 1 1.44 -14.63 3.92
C MET A 1 2.60 -13.84 3.33
N SER A 2 3.03 -14.14 2.10
CA SER A 2 4.06 -13.36 1.41
C SER A 2 3.58 -11.93 1.12
N ARG A 3 4.45 -10.92 1.25
CA ARG A 3 4.16 -9.50 0.94
C ARG A 3 3.57 -9.32 -0.45
N SER A 4 4.14 -10.00 -1.44
CA SER A 4 3.66 -9.98 -2.83
C SER A 4 2.20 -10.43 -2.94
N LYS A 5 1.76 -11.36 -2.08
CA LYS A 5 0.37 -11.86 -2.09
C LYS A 5 -0.64 -10.80 -1.67
N ARG A 6 -0.27 -9.89 -0.75
CA ARG A 6 -1.17 -8.81 -0.30
C ARG A 6 -1.38 -7.76 -1.39
N ILE A 7 -0.30 -7.35 -2.04
CA ILE A 7 -0.36 -6.41 -3.18
C ILE A 7 -1.13 -7.03 -4.36
N SER A 8 -0.89 -8.30 -4.68
CA SER A 8 -1.64 -9.01 -5.73
C SER A 8 -3.15 -9.09 -5.45
N LEU A 9 -3.58 -9.06 -4.19
CA LEU A 9 -4.99 -9.01 -3.81
C LEU A 9 -5.56 -7.57 -3.86
N ALA A 10 -4.74 -6.56 -3.60
CA ALA A 10 -5.17 -5.16 -3.64
C ALA A 10 -5.52 -4.70 -5.07
N TYR A 11 -4.72 -5.07 -6.07
CA TYR A 11 -4.93 -4.69 -7.47
C TYR A 11 -6.35 -4.97 -8.01
N PRO A 12 -6.90 -6.20 -7.93
CA PRO A 12 -8.25 -6.46 -8.42
C PRO A 12 -9.34 -5.74 -7.61
N LEU A 13 -9.09 -5.40 -6.34
CA LEU A 13 -10.03 -4.62 -5.52
C LEU A 13 -10.10 -3.16 -5.99
N ILE A 14 -8.94 -2.53 -6.22
CA ILE A 14 -8.86 -1.15 -6.75
C ILE A 14 -9.62 -1.05 -8.07
N ARG A 15 -9.37 -2.00 -8.99
CA ARG A 15 -10.04 -2.06 -10.30
C ARG A 15 -11.56 -2.27 -10.17
N LYS A 16 -12.02 -3.13 -9.25
CA LYS A 16 -13.46 -3.36 -9.01
C LYS A 16 -14.15 -2.13 -8.41
N SER A 17 -13.43 -1.32 -7.65
CA SER A 17 -13.94 -0.09 -7.07
C SER A 17 -14.00 1.08 -8.04
N GLY A 18 -13.53 0.90 -9.29
CA GLY A 18 -13.52 1.97 -10.30
C GLY A 18 -12.47 3.04 -10.08
N PHE A 19 -11.45 2.75 -9.26
CA PHE A 19 -10.31 3.65 -9.05
C PHE A 19 -9.15 3.28 -9.98
N ASP A 20 -8.45 4.29 -10.47
CA ASP A 20 -7.28 4.12 -11.33
C ASP A 20 -5.97 3.98 -10.55
N ALA A 21 -5.94 4.45 -9.30
CA ALA A 21 -4.77 4.40 -8.44
C ALA A 21 -5.15 4.34 -6.96
N LEU A 22 -4.29 3.74 -6.14
CA LEU A 22 -4.31 3.80 -4.68
C LEU A 22 -2.99 4.37 -4.18
N VAL A 23 -3.08 5.39 -3.33
CA VAL A 23 -1.93 5.95 -2.61
C VAL A 23 -2.07 5.62 -1.14
N VAL A 24 -1.09 4.89 -0.60
CA VAL A 24 -1.01 4.57 0.82
C VAL A 24 0.05 5.45 1.45
N ALA A 25 -0.37 6.34 2.34
CA ALA A 25 0.50 7.22 3.11
C ALA A 25 1.34 6.42 4.14
N PRO A 26 2.39 7.03 4.74
CA PRO A 26 3.10 6.42 5.86
C PRO A 26 2.13 6.11 7.03
N SER A 27 1.71 4.85 7.14
CA SER A 27 0.74 4.37 8.14
C SER A 27 0.96 2.88 8.43
N PRO A 28 0.29 2.31 9.44
CA PRO A 28 0.28 0.86 9.66
C PRO A 28 -0.18 0.05 8.42
N ASP A 29 -0.96 0.64 7.52
CA ASP A 29 -1.39 -0.02 6.28
C ASP A 29 -0.22 -0.21 5.31
N LEU A 30 0.70 0.75 5.25
CA LEU A 30 1.92 0.64 4.46
C LEU A 30 2.78 -0.52 4.96
N GLU A 31 2.95 -0.65 6.27
CA GLU A 31 3.66 -1.76 6.91
C GLU A 31 2.93 -3.08 6.67
N TYR A 32 1.61 -3.10 6.74
CA TYR A 32 0.81 -4.28 6.43
C TYR A 32 1.03 -4.75 4.98
N LEU A 33 0.99 -3.83 4.02
CA LEU A 33 1.10 -4.18 2.59
C LEU A 33 2.53 -4.56 2.19
N THR A 34 3.53 -3.86 2.72
CA THR A 34 4.91 -3.92 2.23
C THR A 34 5.91 -4.51 3.24
N GLY A 35 5.53 -4.64 4.51
CA GLY A 35 6.45 -4.96 5.61
C GLY A 35 7.48 -3.88 5.91
N LEU A 36 7.34 -2.68 5.32
CA LEU A 36 8.21 -1.54 5.60
C LEU A 36 7.58 -0.69 6.70
N ALA A 37 8.28 -0.55 7.82
CA ALA A 37 7.87 0.37 8.87
C ALA A 37 8.06 1.81 8.37
N PRO A 38 7.01 2.65 8.37
CA PRO A 38 7.13 4.05 7.98
C PRO A 38 8.06 4.79 8.93
N HIS A 39 9.01 5.55 8.37
CA HIS A 39 9.87 6.42 9.18
C HIS A 39 9.07 7.65 9.65
N PRO A 40 9.07 7.98 10.95
CA PRO A 40 8.43 9.19 11.45
C PRO A 40 9.24 10.41 11.01
N GLY A 41 8.75 11.12 10.00
CA GLY A 41 9.37 12.35 9.50
C GLY A 41 8.52 13.05 8.45
N GLU A 42 8.93 14.24 8.05
CA GLU A 42 8.18 15.08 7.08
C GLU A 42 8.28 14.57 5.63
N ARG A 43 9.14 13.57 5.38
CA ARG A 43 9.31 13.00 4.04
C ARG A 43 8.17 12.05 3.73
N PHE A 44 7.52 12.28 2.59
CA PHE A 44 6.50 11.37 2.10
C PHE A 44 7.13 10.08 1.56
N ASN A 45 6.87 8.97 2.25
CA ASN A 45 7.23 7.62 1.82
C ASN A 45 5.94 6.79 1.75
N GLY A 46 5.43 6.56 0.54
CA GLY A 46 4.15 5.88 0.33
C GLY A 46 4.25 4.76 -0.70
N LEU A 47 3.20 3.95 -0.75
CA LEU A 47 3.01 2.95 -1.80
C LEU A 47 2.04 3.50 -2.85
N PHE A 48 2.42 3.39 -4.11
CA PHE A 48 1.58 3.69 -5.27
C PHE A 48 1.22 2.37 -5.96
N LEU A 49 -0.08 2.08 -6.07
CA LEU A 49 -0.64 0.89 -6.72
C LEU A 49 -1.62 1.26 -7.82
#